data_AF-A0A523IFB4-F1
#
_entry.id   AF-A0A523IFB4-F1
#
_cell.length_a   1.000
_cell.length_b   1.000
_cell.length_c   1.000
_cell.angle_alpha   90.00
_cell.angle_beta   90.00
_cell.angle_gamma   90.00
#
_symmetry.space_group_name_H-M   'P 1'
#
loop_
_entity.id
_entity.type
_entity.pdbx_description
1 polymer ?
#
loop_
_entity_poly.entity_id
_entity_poly.type
_entity_poly.pdbx_seq_one_letter_code
_entity_poly.pdbx_strand_id
1 'polypeptide(L)' 'MNKMTLFSFLISISAFLTLTVTSYSISKYKYGYIDESGKVVINIQYDRATDFKDGLAAIYTEGKWG' A
#
# COMPACT_ATOMS: atom_id res chain seq x y z
N MET A 1 9.11 36.38 21.04
CA MET A 1 8.75 35.17 20.26
C MET A 1 7.36 34.77 20.69
N ASN A 2 6.34 35.15 19.92
CA ASN A 2 4.95 35.14 20.39
C ASN A 2 4.34 33.76 20.16
N LYS A 3 3.52 33.26 21.08
CA LYS A 3 2.84 31.95 20.96
C LYS A 3 2.10 31.77 19.60
N MET A 4 1.75 32.89 18.95
CA MET A 4 1.17 32.95 17.60
C MET A 4 2.11 32.53 16.45
N THR A 5 3.42 32.79 16.52
CA THR A 5 4.36 32.38 15.45
C THR A 5 4.74 30.90 15.53
N LEU A 6 4.56 30.26 16.69
CA LEU A 6 4.78 28.81 16.85
C LEU A 6 3.62 28.00 16.24
N PHE A 7 2.38 28.50 16.39
CA PHE A 7 1.17 27.84 15.90
C PHE A 7 1.05 27.84 14.37
N SER A 8 1.51 28.90 13.71
CA SER A 8 1.55 28.94 12.24
C SER A 8 2.57 27.98 11.64
N PHE A 9 3.67 27.68 12.35
CA PHE A 9 4.69 26.74 11.88
C PHE A 9 4.24 25.27 11.91
N LEU A 10 3.44 24.90 12.93
CA LEU A 10 2.85 23.56 13.04
C LEU A 10 1.80 23.28 11.95
N ILE A 11 1.03 24.29 11.56
CA ILE A 11 0.04 24.19 10.47
C ILE A 11 0.75 24.07 9.11
N SER A 12 1.94 24.67 8.94
CA SER A 12 2.73 24.53 7.70
C SER A 12 3.38 23.15 7.55
N ILE A 13 3.81 22.50 8.65
CA ILE A 13 4.44 21.17 8.60
C ILE A 13 3.41 20.08 8.26
N SER A 14 2.19 20.14 8.82
CA SER A 14 1.17 19.12 8.54
C SER A 14 0.71 19.13 7.08
N ALA A 15 0.59 20.30 6.45
CA ALA A 15 0.22 20.43 5.04
C ALA A 15 1.28 19.90 4.06
N PHE A 16 2.56 19.90 4.45
CA PHE A 16 3.66 19.40 3.62
C PHE A 16 3.83 17.87 3.73
N LEU A 17 3.50 17.31 4.90
CA LEU A 17 3.47 15.86 5.12
C LEU A 17 2.29 15.19 4.40
N THR A 18 1.13 15.84 4.32
CA THR A 18 -0.05 15.26 3.64
C THR A 18 0.12 15.17 2.12
N LEU A 19 0.81 16.12 1.49
CA LEU A 19 1.01 16.17 0.04
C LEU A 19 2.11 15.22 -0.49
N THR A 20 3.07 14.84 0.36
CA THR A 20 4.16 13.93 -0.03
C THR A 20 3.80 12.46 0.17
N VAL A 21 2.85 12.16 1.07
CA VAL A 21 2.41 10.78 1.34
C VAL A 21 1.36 10.28 0.35
N THR A 22 0.68 11.18 -0.38
CA THR A 22 -0.31 10.76 -1.39
C THR A 22 0.29 10.31 -2.72
N SER A 23 1.57 10.61 -2.99
CA SER A 23 2.29 10.22 -4.22
C SER A 23 3.35 9.14 -4.00
N TYR A 24 3.54 8.66 -2.77
CA TYR A 24 4.22 7.39 -2.53
C TYR A 24 3.50 6.32 -3.37
N SER A 25 4.23 5.60 -4.22
CA SER A 25 3.68 4.63 -5.18
C SER A 25 2.94 3.50 -4.45
N ILE A 26 1.71 3.76 -4.06
CA ILE A 26 0.77 2.75 -3.64
C ILE A 26 0.23 2.19 -4.95
N SER A 27 0.56 0.94 -5.25
CA SER A 27 -0.12 0.22 -6.31
C SER A 27 -1.63 0.35 -6.06
N LYS A 28 -2.37 0.98 -6.99
CA LYS A 28 -3.83 1.19 -6.82
C LYS A 28 -4.59 -0.12 -6.61
N TYR A 29 -3.99 -1.24 -7.02
CA TYR A 29 -4.53 -2.58 -6.88
C TYR A 29 -3.52 -3.47 -6.17
N LYS A 30 -4.06 -4.41 -5.39
CA LYS A 30 -3.35 -5.46 -4.68
C LYS A 30 -3.97 -6.79 -5.07
N TYR A 31 -3.22 -7.86 -4.93
CA TYR A 31 -3.63 -9.21 -5.29
C TYR A 31 -3.73 -10.08 -4.04
N GLY A 32 -4.71 -10.98 -4.06
CA GLY A 32 -4.92 -12.07 -3.11
C GLY A 32 -5.57 -13.23 -3.86
N TYR A 33 -5.93 -14.30 -3.15
CA TYR A 33 -6.52 -15.47 -3.76
C TYR A 33 -7.86 -15.79 -3.11
N ILE A 34 -8.80 -16.22 -3.96
CA ILE A 34 -10.11 -16.71 -3.56
C ILE A 34 -10.23 -18.19 -3.92
N ASP A 35 -11.08 -18.93 -3.21
CA ASP A 35 -11.50 -20.26 -3.64
C ASP A 35 -12.66 -20.20 -4.66
N GLU A 36 -13.09 -21.36 -5.13
CA GLU A 36 -14.21 -21.50 -6.10
C GLU A 36 -15.55 -20.97 -5.57
N SER A 37 -15.71 -20.85 -4.25
CA SER A 37 -16.90 -20.26 -3.62
C SER A 37 -16.86 -18.73 -3.58
N GLY A 38 -15.73 -18.12 -4.00
CA GLY A 38 -15.50 -16.69 -3.93
C GLY A 38 -14.99 -16.20 -2.58
N LYS A 39 -14.64 -17.11 -1.66
CA LYS A 39 -14.09 -16.74 -0.35
C LYS A 39 -12.61 -16.45 -0.47
N VAL A 40 -12.15 -15.36 0.14
CA VAL A 40 -10.73 -15.03 0.26
C VAL A 40 -10.03 -16.09 1.11
N VAL A 41 -9.07 -16.78 0.50
CA VAL A 41 -8.19 -17.78 1.14
C VAL A 41 -6.81 -17.24 1.42
N ILE A 42 -6.35 -16.26 0.64
CA ILE A 42 -5.10 -15.53 0.86
C ILE A 42 -5.42 -14.04 0.72
N ASN A 43 -5.08 -13.26 1.76
CA ASN A 43 -5.42 -11.84 1.85
C ASN A 43 -4.90 -11.03 0.65
N ILE A 44 -5.64 -9.97 0.32
CA ILE A 44 -5.31 -9.05 -0.77
C ILE A 44 -4.20 -8.10 -0.29
N GLN A 45 -2.95 -8.49 -0.46
CA GLN A 45 -1.78 -7.77 0.07
C GLN A 45 -0.60 -7.66 -0.89
N TYR A 46 -0.56 -8.45 -1.96
CA TYR A 46 0.58 -8.50 -2.88
C TYR A 46 0.50 -7.45 -3.98
N ASP A 47 1.64 -7.01 -4.49
CA ASP A 47 1.69 -6.04 -5.58
C ASP A 47 1.27 -6.68 -6.91
N ARG A 48 1.65 -7.95 -7.13
CA ARG A 48 1.18 -8.83 -8.21
C ARG A 48 1.12 -10.26 -7.72
N ALA A 49 0.38 -11.09 -8.44
CA ALA A 49 0.25 -12.52 -8.20
C ALA A 49 0.10 -13.25 -9.53
N THR A 50 0.57 -14.49 -9.60
CA THR A 50 0.36 -15.38 -10.75
C THR A 50 -0.73 -16.41 -10.45
N ASP A 51 -1.27 -17.03 -11.49
CA ASP A 51 -2.19 -18.17 -11.33
C ASP A 51 -1.45 -19.37 -10.73
N PHE A 52 -2.19 -20.19 -9.98
CA PHE A 52 -1.65 -21.44 -9.45
C PHE A 52 -1.32 -22.42 -10.58
N LYS A 53 -0.11 -23.01 -10.50
CA LYS A 53 0.35 -24.13 -11.33
C LYS A 53 1.09 -25.12 -10.43
N ASP A 54 0.75 -26.41 -10.55
CA ASP A 54 1.33 -27.49 -9.72
C ASP A 54 1.25 -27.22 -8.20
N GLY A 55 0.18 -26.56 -7.77
CA GLY A 55 -0.05 -26.21 -6.35
C GLY A 55 0.77 -25.01 -5.85
N LEU A 56 1.49 -24.30 -6.72
CA LEU A 56 2.31 -23.14 -6.38
C LEU A 56 1.88 -21.92 -7.20
N ALA A 57 2.06 -20.73 -6.62
CA ALA A 57 1.90 -19.47 -7.32
C ALA A 57 2.94 -18.48 -6.80
N ALA A 58 3.60 -17.78 -7.72
CA ALA A 58 4.56 -16.73 -7.37
C ALA A 58 3.82 -15.42 -7.09
N ILE A 59 4.27 -14.71 -6.07
CA ILE A 59 3.81 -13.36 -5.75
C ILE A 59 4.92 -12.35 -5.99
N TYR A 60 4.53 -11.12 -6.29
CA TYR A 60 5.46 -10.00 -6.39
C TYR A 60 5.25 -9.08 -5.19
N THR A 61 6.31 -8.83 -4.45
CA THR A 61 6.32 -7.87 -3.33
C THR A 61 7.69 -7.23 -3.22
N GLU A 62 7.74 -5.95 -2.88
CA GLU A 62 8.99 -5.22 -2.62
C GLU A 62 10.04 -5.34 -3.74
N GLY A 63 9.59 -5.43 -5.00
CA GLY A 63 10.51 -5.51 -6.14
C GLY A 63 10.94 -6.93 -6.53
N LYS A 64 10.41 -7.98 -5.90
CA LYS A 64 10.89 -9.37 -6.06
C LYS A 64 9.75 -10.36 -6.28
N TRP A 65 10.04 -11.41 -7.04
CA TRP A 65 9.19 -12.60 -7.17
C TRP A 65 9.65 -13.69 -6.21
N GLY A 66 8.69 -14.39 -5.61
CA GLY A 66 8.93 -15.53 -4.72
C GLY A 66 7.66 -16.33 -4.44
#